data_AF-A0A8T4FNM0-F1
#
_entry.id   AF-A0A8T4FNM0-F1
#
_cell.length_a   1.000
_cell.length_b   1.000
_cell.length_c   1.000
_cell.angle_alpha   90.00
_cell.angle_beta   90.00
_cell.angle_gamma   90.00
#
_symmetry.space_group_name_H-M   'P 1'
#
loop_
_entity.id
_entity.type
_entity.pdbx_description
1 polymer ?
#
loop_
_entity_poly.entity_id
_entity_poly.type
_entity_poly.pdbx_seq_one_letter_code
_entity_poly.pdbx_strand_id
1 'polypeptide(L)'
;MITLETLSLIADAVQEAISLIPASERGLKVCMGADGTPTSQIDKVAENAAMMYIQRNSIPVNVLSEEIGFVDNGAEETLVMDPIDGTSNAIASVPYYTVSLAVGRSSLSDLYLGYLRNLATGDVMCAEKGKGAYKNGERMSVRKSDLDDLFMMIYQGNSAHPDSNALARRVKSSRSLGCASLEMAIVAEGEADGYFMDSERYTRAIRIVDIAASVLILREAGGEVYGLDGNPLDMPFDLDRRSNFLAVGDRKVFDFVMRSDVLPQEGLRYGVYTNASVPNAVEYTRQVLDALKGHQVSVDEAIARQMGLPGVPLQDMDVDLVVVI
;
A
#
# COMPACT_ATOMS: atom_id res chain seq x y z
N MET A 1 -18.23 15.52 -21.39
CA MET A 1 -17.15 14.54 -21.23
C MET A 1 -16.15 15.14 -20.27
N ILE A 2 -15.80 14.42 -19.22
CA ILE A 2 -14.83 14.88 -18.22
C ILE A 2 -13.42 14.93 -18.83
N THR A 3 -12.59 15.85 -18.37
CA THR A 3 -11.24 16.10 -18.91
C THR A 3 -10.23 16.31 -17.78
N LEU A 4 -8.93 16.33 -18.07
CA LEU A 4 -7.90 16.69 -17.09
C LEU A 4 -8.11 18.10 -16.51
N GLU A 5 -8.62 19.05 -17.31
CA GLU A 5 -8.97 20.40 -16.82
C GLU A 5 -10.09 20.33 -15.77
N THR A 6 -11.11 19.48 -16.01
CA THR A 6 -12.16 19.22 -15.03
C THR A 6 -11.61 18.66 -13.72
N LEU A 7 -10.68 17.69 -13.79
CA LEU A 7 -10.03 17.13 -12.60
C LEU A 7 -9.16 18.16 -11.87
N SER A 8 -8.46 19.02 -12.61
CA SER A 8 -7.70 20.13 -12.02
C SER A 8 -8.59 21.09 -11.23
N LEU A 9 -9.76 21.44 -11.76
CA LEU A 9 -10.69 22.35 -11.07
C LEU A 9 -11.34 21.70 -9.83
N ILE A 10 -11.56 20.38 -9.84
CA ILE A 10 -11.95 19.64 -8.63
C ILE A 10 -10.82 19.71 -7.59
N ALA A 11 -9.57 19.47 -8.01
CA ALA A 11 -8.40 19.57 -7.13
C ALA A 11 -8.19 20.99 -6.58
N ASP A 12 -8.46 22.03 -7.37
CA ASP A 12 -8.45 23.44 -6.91
C ASP A 12 -9.44 23.65 -5.79
N ALA A 13 -10.69 23.17 -5.95
CA ALA A 13 -11.72 23.29 -4.92
C ALA A 13 -11.32 22.56 -3.63
N VAL A 14 -10.72 21.37 -3.73
CA VAL A 14 -10.18 20.63 -2.58
C VAL A 14 -9.08 21.42 -1.89
N GLN A 15 -8.08 21.88 -2.64
CA GLN A 15 -6.92 22.60 -2.12
C GLN A 15 -7.33 23.90 -1.42
N GLU A 16 -8.24 24.67 -2.02
CA GLU A 16 -8.80 25.89 -1.42
C GLU A 16 -9.48 25.55 -0.10
N ALA A 17 -10.36 24.54 -0.08
CA ALA A 17 -11.13 24.18 1.10
C ALA A 17 -10.24 23.73 2.27
N ILE A 18 -9.25 22.87 2.02
CA ILE A 18 -8.37 22.39 3.10
C ILE A 18 -7.40 23.46 3.61
N SER A 19 -7.09 24.47 2.80
CA SER A 19 -6.22 25.59 3.21
C SER A 19 -6.86 26.44 4.31
N LEU A 20 -8.19 26.40 4.42
CA LEU A 20 -8.97 27.11 5.44
C LEU A 20 -9.00 26.38 6.80
N ILE A 21 -8.54 25.12 6.85
CA ILE A 21 -8.56 24.32 8.08
C ILE A 21 -7.27 24.57 8.88
N PRO A 22 -7.36 25.06 10.14
CA PRO A 22 -6.21 25.17 11.01
C PRO A 22 -5.50 23.83 11.19
N ALA A 23 -4.16 23.82 11.22
CA ALA A 23 -3.39 22.57 11.34
C ALA A 23 -3.78 21.75 12.59
N SER A 24 -4.12 22.42 13.70
CA SER A 24 -4.59 21.80 14.94
C SER A 24 -5.94 21.09 14.83
N GLU A 25 -6.74 21.42 13.82
CA GLU A 25 -8.10 20.89 13.64
C GLU A 25 -8.17 19.77 12.60
N ARG A 26 -7.17 19.68 11.70
CA ARG A 26 -7.14 18.68 10.60
C ARG A 26 -7.40 17.25 11.08
N GLY A 27 -6.84 16.88 12.23
CA GLY A 27 -6.92 15.53 12.79
C GLY A 27 -8.19 15.22 13.58
N LEU A 28 -9.08 16.20 13.84
CA LEU A 28 -10.30 15.98 14.62
C LEU A 28 -11.17 14.92 13.94
N LYS A 29 -11.60 13.90 14.70
CA LYS A 29 -12.45 12.83 14.19
C LYS A 29 -13.90 13.28 14.17
N VAL A 30 -14.51 13.24 12.98
CA VAL A 30 -15.82 13.87 12.73
C VAL A 30 -16.93 12.85 12.45
N CYS A 31 -16.60 11.73 11.79
CA CYS A 31 -17.54 10.65 11.50
C CYS A 31 -16.79 9.34 11.26
N MET A 32 -17.54 8.29 10.89
CA MET A 32 -17.00 7.04 10.36
C MET A 32 -17.19 7.06 8.83
N GLY A 33 -16.16 6.72 8.09
CA GLY A 33 -16.19 6.60 6.64
C GLY A 33 -16.96 5.38 6.16
N ALA A 34 -17.31 5.35 4.87
CA ALA A 34 -17.93 4.19 4.22
C ALA A 34 -17.04 2.94 4.28
N ASP A 35 -15.73 3.13 4.41
CA ASP A 35 -14.73 2.08 4.59
C ASP A 35 -14.66 1.51 6.04
N GLY A 36 -15.42 2.09 6.97
CA GLY A 36 -15.45 1.71 8.38
C GLY A 36 -14.31 2.27 9.23
N THR A 37 -13.60 3.30 8.78
CA THR A 37 -12.53 3.95 9.56
C THR A 37 -12.90 5.36 10.02
N PRO A 38 -12.30 5.87 11.13
CA PRO A 38 -12.60 7.22 11.60
C PRO A 38 -12.09 8.32 10.65
N THR A 39 -13.02 9.01 9.98
CA THR A 39 -12.78 10.17 9.11
C THR A 39 -12.21 11.34 9.90
N SER A 40 -11.13 11.95 9.43
CA SER A 40 -10.61 13.20 9.99
C SER A 40 -11.26 14.43 9.32
N GLN A 41 -11.23 15.58 10.00
CA GLN A 41 -11.87 16.81 9.52
C GLN A 41 -11.34 17.24 8.15
N ILE A 42 -10.04 17.05 7.89
CA ILE A 42 -9.45 17.37 6.59
C ILE A 42 -10.05 16.53 5.46
N ASP A 43 -10.21 15.21 5.65
CA ASP A 43 -10.78 14.30 4.65
C ASP A 43 -12.23 14.70 4.36
N LYS A 44 -13.00 15.01 5.40
CA LYS A 44 -14.40 15.40 5.23
C LYS A 44 -14.57 16.71 4.47
N VAL A 45 -13.73 17.70 4.76
CA VAL A 45 -13.76 19.00 4.07
C VAL A 45 -13.32 18.84 2.61
N ALA A 46 -12.26 18.08 2.37
CA ALA A 46 -11.78 17.77 1.03
C ALA A 46 -12.86 17.09 0.18
N GLU A 47 -13.48 16.03 0.72
CA GLU A 47 -14.53 15.30 0.01
C GLU A 47 -15.74 16.19 -0.28
N ASN A 48 -16.21 16.95 0.70
CA ASN A 48 -17.33 17.87 0.52
C ASN A 48 -17.03 18.91 -0.58
N ALA A 49 -15.80 19.43 -0.63
CA ALA A 49 -15.40 20.40 -1.65
C ALA A 49 -15.45 19.79 -3.06
N ALA A 50 -14.88 18.59 -3.24
CA ALA A 50 -14.94 17.85 -4.50
C ALA A 50 -16.40 17.59 -4.92
N MET A 51 -17.22 17.06 -4.01
CA MET A 51 -18.62 16.74 -4.28
C MET A 51 -19.46 17.99 -4.60
N MET A 52 -19.26 19.09 -3.88
CA MET A 52 -19.94 20.35 -4.17
C MET A 52 -19.55 20.89 -5.54
N TYR A 53 -18.28 20.77 -5.94
CA TYR A 53 -17.83 21.19 -7.27
C TYR A 53 -18.50 20.35 -8.36
N ILE A 54 -18.52 19.03 -8.19
CA ILE A 54 -19.17 18.07 -9.13
C ILE A 54 -20.66 18.41 -9.29
N GLN A 55 -21.38 18.59 -8.19
CA GLN A 55 -22.81 18.89 -8.20
C GLN A 55 -23.12 20.25 -8.81
N ARG A 56 -22.41 21.31 -8.40
CA ARG A 56 -22.65 22.68 -8.88
C ARG A 56 -22.41 22.82 -10.38
N ASN A 57 -21.43 22.11 -10.91
CA ASN A 57 -21.09 22.16 -12.33
C ASN A 57 -21.77 21.07 -13.16
N SER A 58 -22.66 20.26 -12.56
CA SER A 58 -23.40 19.18 -13.23
C SER A 58 -22.47 18.25 -14.02
N ILE A 59 -21.34 17.87 -13.42
CA ILE A 59 -20.37 16.97 -14.05
C ILE A 59 -21.02 15.57 -14.16
N PRO A 60 -21.17 15.01 -15.36
CA PRO A 60 -21.94 13.79 -15.58
C PRO A 60 -21.11 12.54 -15.27
N VAL A 61 -20.81 12.30 -13.99
CA VAL A 61 -20.07 11.12 -13.51
C VAL A 61 -20.73 10.52 -12.28
N ASN A 62 -20.65 9.20 -12.13
CA ASN A 62 -20.81 8.54 -10.84
C ASN A 62 -19.55 8.84 -10.00
N VAL A 63 -19.63 8.66 -8.68
CA VAL A 63 -18.49 8.90 -7.80
C VAL A 63 -18.24 7.68 -6.93
N LEU A 64 -17.00 7.21 -6.87
CA LEU A 64 -16.53 6.25 -5.88
C LEU A 64 -15.47 6.95 -5.03
N SER A 65 -15.73 7.15 -3.75
CA SER A 65 -14.83 7.85 -2.84
C SER A 65 -14.70 7.13 -1.50
N GLU A 66 -13.56 7.27 -0.85
CA GLU A 66 -13.23 6.62 0.43
C GLU A 66 -14.33 6.79 1.49
N GLU A 67 -14.82 8.01 1.66
CA GLU A 67 -15.64 8.37 2.83
C GLU A 67 -17.15 8.26 2.55
N ILE A 68 -17.64 8.62 1.35
CA ILE A 68 -19.07 8.51 0.99
C ILE A 68 -19.47 7.21 0.29
N GLY A 69 -18.52 6.39 -0.14
CA GLY A 69 -18.84 5.18 -0.89
C GLY A 69 -19.09 5.44 -2.38
N PHE A 70 -20.05 4.69 -2.94
CA PHE A 70 -20.48 4.86 -4.33
C PHE A 70 -21.75 5.71 -4.43
N VAL A 71 -21.71 6.73 -5.27
CA VAL A 71 -22.84 7.60 -5.63
C VAL A 71 -23.17 7.39 -7.10
N ASP A 72 -24.32 6.76 -7.34
CA ASP A 72 -24.88 6.59 -8.67
C ASP A 72 -25.63 7.86 -9.11
N ASN A 73 -25.09 8.54 -10.13
CA ASN A 73 -25.70 9.72 -10.75
C ASN A 73 -26.34 9.38 -12.11
N GLY A 74 -26.46 8.10 -12.45
CA GLY A 74 -26.95 7.63 -13.75
C GLY A 74 -26.00 7.93 -14.91
N ALA A 75 -24.71 8.15 -14.62
CA ALA A 75 -23.70 8.40 -15.63
C ALA A 75 -23.07 7.09 -16.16
N GLU A 76 -22.48 7.14 -17.34
CA GLU A 76 -21.72 6.00 -17.91
C GLU A 76 -20.34 5.84 -17.27
N GLU A 77 -19.78 6.93 -16.76
CA GLU A 77 -18.41 7.02 -16.25
C GLU A 77 -18.41 7.22 -14.74
N THR A 78 -17.39 6.72 -14.08
CA THR A 78 -17.18 6.85 -12.63
C THR A 78 -15.88 7.57 -12.35
N LEU A 79 -15.95 8.64 -11.56
CA LEU A 79 -14.81 9.27 -10.92
C LEU A 79 -14.47 8.48 -9.65
N VAL A 80 -13.34 7.80 -9.66
CA VAL A 80 -12.74 7.16 -8.48
C VAL A 80 -11.81 8.18 -7.84
N MET A 81 -12.03 8.49 -6.56
CA MET A 81 -11.23 9.50 -5.87
C MET A 81 -10.87 9.14 -4.44
N ASP A 82 -9.67 9.57 -4.04
CA ASP A 82 -9.28 9.77 -2.65
C ASP A 82 -9.04 11.28 -2.46
N PRO A 83 -9.89 11.99 -1.71
CA PRO A 83 -9.72 13.41 -1.47
C PRO A 83 -8.42 13.78 -0.76
N ILE A 84 -7.87 12.90 0.09
CA ILE A 84 -6.62 13.07 0.84
C ILE A 84 -5.91 11.71 1.02
N ASP A 85 -5.21 11.22 -0.01
CA ASP A 85 -4.27 10.12 0.18
C ASP A 85 -3.07 10.65 0.99
N GLY A 86 -2.72 9.94 2.06
CA GLY A 86 -1.73 10.40 3.03
C GLY A 86 -2.31 11.29 4.13
N THR A 87 -3.56 11.10 4.56
CA THR A 87 -4.18 11.81 5.71
C THR A 87 -3.25 11.91 6.92
N SER A 88 -2.54 10.84 7.26
CA SER A 88 -1.60 10.85 8.40
C SER A 88 -0.48 11.88 8.22
N ASN A 89 0.03 12.04 6.99
CA ASN A 89 1.00 13.07 6.65
C ASN A 89 0.38 14.47 6.72
N ALA A 90 -0.83 14.65 6.19
CA ALA A 90 -1.52 15.93 6.20
C ALA A 90 -1.80 16.45 7.63
N ILE A 91 -2.14 15.54 8.55
CA ILE A 91 -2.32 15.82 9.99
C ILE A 91 -0.97 16.12 10.65
N ALA A 92 0.06 15.33 10.36
CA ALA A 92 1.40 15.52 10.91
C ALA A 92 2.17 16.69 10.28
N SER A 93 1.58 17.39 9.31
CA SER A 93 2.21 18.47 8.53
C SER A 93 3.47 18.01 7.77
N VAL A 94 3.52 16.72 7.39
CA VAL A 94 4.51 16.21 6.44
C VAL A 94 4.01 16.56 5.02
N PRO A 95 4.80 17.25 4.18
CA PRO A 95 4.35 17.80 2.89
C PRO A 95 4.26 16.74 1.78
N TYR A 96 3.58 15.63 2.06
CA TYR A 96 3.51 14.45 1.19
C TYR A 96 2.13 13.78 1.29
N TYR A 97 1.14 14.44 0.70
CA TYR A 97 -0.25 13.97 0.62
C TYR A 97 -0.90 14.58 -0.62
N THR A 98 -1.89 13.91 -1.19
CA THR A 98 -2.44 14.27 -2.50
C THR A 98 -3.96 14.16 -2.52
N VAL A 99 -4.57 14.92 -3.42
CA VAL A 99 -5.86 14.51 -3.99
C VAL A 99 -5.58 13.54 -5.15
N SER A 100 -6.29 12.42 -5.18
CA SER A 100 -6.16 11.38 -6.20
C SER A 100 -7.47 11.26 -6.97
N LEU A 101 -7.44 11.46 -8.28
CA LEU A 101 -8.63 11.48 -9.14
C LEU A 101 -8.41 10.62 -10.39
N ALA A 102 -9.27 9.64 -10.63
CA ALA A 102 -9.20 8.78 -11.80
C ALA A 102 -10.58 8.60 -12.43
N VAL A 103 -10.65 8.48 -13.75
CA VAL A 103 -11.92 8.27 -14.46
C VAL A 103 -11.84 7.01 -15.29
N GLY A 104 -12.85 6.16 -15.12
CA GLY A 104 -13.09 4.95 -15.90
C GLY A 104 -14.56 4.57 -15.85
N ARG A 105 -14.86 3.28 -15.99
CA ARG A 105 -16.23 2.74 -16.00
C ARG A 105 -16.45 1.74 -14.87
N SER A 106 -15.54 0.79 -14.71
CA SER A 106 -15.76 -0.40 -13.88
C SER A 106 -14.52 -0.98 -13.20
N SER A 107 -13.30 -0.71 -13.70
CA SER A 107 -12.07 -1.30 -13.17
C SER A 107 -10.80 -0.52 -13.56
N LEU A 108 -9.66 -0.86 -12.96
CA LEU A 108 -8.37 -0.22 -13.27
C LEU A 108 -7.99 -0.32 -14.76
N SER A 109 -8.42 -1.35 -15.48
CA SER A 109 -8.08 -1.58 -16.88
C SER A 109 -8.78 -0.62 -17.86
N ASP A 110 -9.92 -0.05 -17.46
CA ASP A 110 -10.73 0.86 -18.29
C ASP A 110 -10.48 2.35 -18.00
N LEU A 111 -9.62 2.65 -17.03
CA LEU A 111 -9.20 4.02 -16.72
C LEU A 111 -8.66 4.72 -17.97
N TYR A 112 -9.08 5.98 -18.15
CA TYR A 112 -8.64 6.80 -19.26
C TYR A 112 -8.16 8.21 -18.87
N LEU A 113 -8.46 8.65 -17.64
CA LEU A 113 -7.86 9.85 -17.02
C LEU A 113 -7.34 9.51 -15.62
N GLY A 114 -6.19 10.08 -15.28
CA GLY A 114 -5.57 9.98 -13.97
C GLY A 114 -4.92 11.32 -13.63
N TYR A 115 -5.16 11.80 -12.42
CA TYR A 115 -4.72 13.10 -11.95
C TYR A 115 -4.41 13.04 -10.46
N LEU A 116 -3.19 13.41 -10.11
CA LEU A 116 -2.71 13.61 -8.75
C LEU A 116 -2.31 15.06 -8.59
N ARG A 117 -2.58 15.64 -7.43
CA ARG A 117 -1.96 16.90 -7.01
C ARG A 117 -1.47 16.78 -5.58
N ASN A 118 -0.15 16.89 -5.39
CA ASN A 118 0.41 17.05 -4.06
C ASN A 118 -0.11 18.36 -3.47
N LEU A 119 -0.95 18.25 -2.44
CA LEU A 119 -1.67 19.38 -1.87
C LEU A 119 -0.78 20.29 -1.00
N ALA A 120 0.44 19.85 -0.69
CA ALA A 120 1.43 20.65 0.02
C ALA A 120 2.33 21.44 -0.94
N THR A 121 2.74 20.85 -2.06
CA THR A 121 3.70 21.48 -3.00
C THR A 121 3.04 22.11 -4.22
N GLY A 122 1.83 21.66 -4.57
CA GLY A 122 1.13 22.03 -5.80
C GLY A 122 1.60 21.25 -7.03
N ASP A 123 2.54 20.31 -6.90
CA ASP A 123 2.98 19.47 -8.01
C ASP A 123 1.82 18.63 -8.54
N VAL A 124 1.67 18.59 -9.86
CA VAL A 124 0.62 17.86 -10.55
C VAL A 124 1.25 16.74 -11.36
N MET A 125 0.75 15.51 -11.18
CA MET A 125 1.06 14.37 -12.02
C MET A 125 -0.22 13.89 -12.69
N CYS A 126 -0.22 13.73 -14.01
CA CYS A 126 -1.41 13.36 -14.74
C CYS A 126 -1.12 12.48 -15.96
N ALA A 127 -2.14 11.78 -16.42
CA ALA A 127 -2.09 10.97 -17.63
C ALA A 127 -3.47 10.89 -18.29
N GLU A 128 -3.45 10.80 -19.61
CA GLU A 128 -4.60 10.41 -20.42
C GLU A 128 -4.20 9.19 -21.25
N LYS A 129 -5.08 8.20 -21.34
CA LYS A 129 -4.77 6.91 -21.99
C LYS A 129 -4.28 7.10 -23.42
N GLY A 130 -3.11 6.54 -23.71
CA GLY A 130 -2.43 6.64 -25.00
C GLY A 130 -1.74 7.97 -25.27
N LYS A 131 -1.74 8.92 -24.32
CA LYS A 131 -1.08 10.23 -24.47
C LYS A 131 0.18 10.36 -23.60
N GLY A 132 0.50 9.37 -22.78
CA GLY A 132 1.63 9.39 -21.85
C GLY A 132 1.31 10.12 -20.55
N ALA A 133 2.27 10.05 -19.63
CA ALA A 133 2.19 10.67 -18.31
C ALA A 133 3.06 11.91 -18.20
N TYR A 134 2.64 12.88 -17.39
CA TYR A 134 3.29 14.18 -17.23
C TYR A 134 3.33 14.62 -15.77
N LYS A 135 4.41 15.30 -15.37
CA LYS A 135 4.53 16.04 -14.11
C LYS A 135 4.78 17.51 -14.41
N ASN A 136 3.90 18.40 -13.95
CA ASN A 136 3.99 19.84 -14.21
C ASN A 136 4.20 20.20 -15.70
N GLY A 137 3.63 19.40 -16.61
CA GLY A 137 3.76 19.57 -18.06
C GLY A 137 4.99 18.90 -18.69
N GLU A 138 5.93 18.39 -17.89
CA GLU A 138 7.08 17.61 -18.37
C GLU A 138 6.73 16.13 -18.46
N ARG A 139 7.10 15.47 -19.57
CA ARG A 139 6.79 14.05 -19.78
C ARG A 139 7.57 13.18 -18.81
N MET A 140 6.88 12.25 -18.15
CA MET A 140 7.46 11.22 -17.30
C MET A 140 7.78 9.96 -18.11
N SER A 141 8.78 9.21 -17.63
CA SER A 141 9.13 7.89 -18.15
C SER A 141 9.78 7.10 -17.04
N VAL A 142 9.38 5.85 -16.89
CA VAL A 142 10.09 4.91 -16.01
C VAL A 142 11.54 4.72 -16.47
N ARG A 143 12.44 4.40 -15.53
CA ARG A 143 13.83 4.09 -15.82
C ARG A 143 14.05 2.60 -16.06
N LYS A 144 15.15 2.26 -16.73
CA LYS A 144 15.68 0.89 -16.71
C LYS A 144 16.37 0.63 -15.38
N SER A 145 16.17 -0.56 -14.83
CA SER A 145 16.72 -0.89 -13.51
C SER A 145 18.05 -1.64 -13.60
N ASP A 146 18.94 -1.31 -12.67
CA ASP A 146 20.12 -2.11 -12.33
C ASP A 146 19.80 -2.90 -11.06
N LEU A 147 19.85 -4.23 -11.14
CA LEU A 147 19.43 -5.11 -10.04
C LEU A 147 20.38 -5.03 -8.84
N ASP A 148 21.62 -4.58 -9.05
CA ASP A 148 22.60 -4.41 -7.98
C ASP A 148 22.48 -3.04 -7.27
N ASP A 149 21.66 -2.12 -7.79
CA ASP A 149 21.50 -0.75 -7.29
C ASP A 149 20.04 -0.29 -7.20
N LEU A 150 19.14 -1.20 -6.81
CA LEU A 150 17.70 -0.91 -6.73
C LEU A 150 17.34 0.08 -5.63
N PHE A 151 16.56 1.09 -5.98
CA PHE A 151 15.85 1.96 -5.04
C PHE A 151 14.34 1.70 -5.09
N MET A 152 13.79 1.20 -3.97
CA MET A 152 12.39 0.80 -3.87
C MET A 152 11.61 1.67 -2.89
N MET A 153 10.36 1.98 -3.22
CA MET A 153 9.35 2.33 -2.23
C MET A 153 8.84 1.03 -1.61
N ILE A 154 8.69 0.97 -0.30
CA ILE A 154 8.26 -0.24 0.41
C ILE A 154 7.34 0.16 1.54
N TYR A 155 6.14 -0.42 1.61
CA TYR A 155 5.22 -0.19 2.71
C TYR A 155 5.79 -0.70 4.04
N GLN A 156 5.92 0.19 5.03
CA GLN A 156 6.43 -0.10 6.38
C GLN A 156 5.44 0.29 7.49
N GLY A 157 4.14 0.25 7.22
CA GLY A 157 3.12 0.48 8.25
C GLY A 157 3.02 -0.66 9.28
N ASN A 158 2.19 -0.47 10.30
CA ASN A 158 2.02 -1.44 11.41
C ASN A 158 1.53 -2.84 10.97
N SER A 159 0.97 -2.96 9.77
CA SER A 159 0.52 -4.23 9.19
C SER A 159 1.35 -4.64 7.97
N ALA A 160 2.57 -4.09 7.82
CA ALA A 160 3.48 -4.50 6.76
C ALA A 160 3.85 -5.98 6.92
N HIS A 161 3.81 -6.72 5.80
CA HIS A 161 4.24 -8.11 5.79
C HIS A 161 5.76 -8.19 6.09
N PRO A 162 6.25 -9.26 6.76
CA PRO A 162 7.68 -9.42 7.01
C PRO A 162 8.57 -9.31 5.76
N ASP A 163 8.04 -9.67 4.59
CA ASP A 163 8.74 -9.57 3.31
C ASP A 163 9.09 -8.13 2.94
N SER A 164 8.33 -7.13 3.40
CA SER A 164 8.69 -5.72 3.22
C SER A 164 10.07 -5.41 3.84
N ASN A 165 10.32 -5.91 5.05
CA ASN A 165 11.61 -5.72 5.73
C ASN A 165 12.71 -6.59 5.10
N ALA A 166 12.38 -7.80 4.66
CA ALA A 166 13.32 -8.67 3.97
C ALA A 166 13.77 -8.04 2.64
N LEU A 167 12.84 -7.49 1.86
CA LEU A 167 13.13 -6.79 0.61
C LEU A 167 13.96 -5.53 0.84
N ALA A 168 13.61 -4.72 1.86
CA ALA A 168 14.37 -3.52 2.21
C ALA A 168 15.86 -3.80 2.50
N ARG A 169 16.19 -5.00 3.00
CA ARG A 169 17.57 -5.45 3.25
C ARG A 169 18.30 -5.97 2.02
N ARG A 170 17.57 -6.28 0.94
CA ARG A 170 18.11 -6.86 -0.30
C ARG A 170 18.34 -5.84 -1.40
N VAL A 171 17.75 -4.66 -1.28
CA VAL A 171 17.91 -3.56 -2.24
C VAL A 171 18.89 -2.54 -1.72
N LYS A 172 19.40 -1.67 -2.60
CA LYS A 172 20.38 -0.64 -2.22
C LYS A 172 19.81 0.34 -1.20
N SER A 173 18.58 0.78 -1.43
CA SER A 173 17.90 1.78 -0.62
C SER A 173 16.40 1.55 -0.69
N SER A 174 15.71 1.85 0.41
CA SER A 174 14.26 1.90 0.42
C SER A 174 13.71 3.11 1.17
N ARG A 175 12.48 3.51 0.85
CA ARG A 175 11.71 4.53 1.58
C ARG A 175 10.27 4.08 1.76
N SER A 176 9.63 4.59 2.80
CA SER A 176 8.18 4.52 3.02
C SER A 176 7.74 5.94 3.34
N LEU A 177 7.00 6.58 2.45
CA LEU A 177 6.60 7.99 2.59
C LEU A 177 5.14 8.15 3.02
N GLY A 178 4.32 7.08 2.97
CA GLY A 178 2.99 7.07 3.58
C GLY A 178 1.91 7.75 2.75
N CYS A 179 2.05 7.71 1.42
CA CYS A 179 1.04 8.17 0.45
C CYS A 179 1.21 7.34 -0.83
N ALA A 180 0.38 6.30 -0.97
CA ALA A 180 0.60 5.23 -1.96
C ALA A 180 0.61 5.77 -3.39
N SER A 181 -0.30 6.68 -3.72
CA SER A 181 -0.39 7.30 -5.04
C SER A 181 0.86 8.10 -5.41
N LEU A 182 1.42 8.90 -4.49
CA LEU A 182 2.65 9.66 -4.73
C LEU A 182 3.88 8.74 -4.76
N GLU A 183 3.94 7.69 -3.93
CA GLU A 183 5.01 6.70 -3.99
C GLU A 183 5.02 5.94 -5.32
N MET A 184 3.86 5.64 -5.90
CA MET A 184 3.74 5.13 -7.27
C MET A 184 4.15 6.17 -8.33
N ALA A 185 3.84 7.45 -8.12
CA ALA A 185 4.26 8.52 -9.01
C ALA A 185 5.79 8.64 -9.08
N ILE A 186 6.51 8.47 -7.96
CA ILE A 186 7.99 8.40 -7.96
C ILE A 186 8.51 7.29 -8.89
N VAL A 187 7.83 6.13 -8.94
CA VAL A 187 8.17 5.05 -9.88
C VAL A 187 7.92 5.50 -11.32
N ALA A 188 6.77 6.14 -11.58
CA ALA A 188 6.40 6.64 -12.91
C ALA A 188 7.37 7.74 -13.42
N GLU A 189 7.93 8.55 -12.52
CA GLU A 189 8.97 9.53 -12.81
C GLU A 189 10.32 8.89 -13.17
N GLY A 190 10.51 7.60 -12.89
CA GLY A 190 11.80 6.92 -13.05
C GLY A 190 12.77 7.18 -11.89
N GLU A 191 12.30 7.79 -10.81
CA GLU A 191 13.09 8.11 -9.61
C GLU A 191 13.22 6.91 -8.66
N ALA A 192 12.26 5.98 -8.67
CA ALA A 192 12.34 4.67 -8.02
C ALA A 192 12.14 3.53 -9.02
N ASP A 193 12.69 2.34 -8.70
CA ASP A 193 12.58 1.14 -9.53
C ASP A 193 11.24 0.40 -9.34
N GLY A 194 10.63 0.56 -8.17
CA GLY A 194 9.32 -0.01 -7.87
C GLY A 194 8.76 0.37 -6.51
N TYR A 195 7.49 0.02 -6.28
CA TYR A 195 6.78 0.15 -5.02
C TYR A 195 6.17 -1.19 -4.61
N PHE A 196 6.63 -1.72 -3.48
CA PHE A 196 6.12 -2.95 -2.89
C PHE A 196 5.13 -2.64 -1.76
N MET A 197 3.86 -2.91 -2.01
CA MET A 197 2.77 -2.78 -1.05
C MET A 197 2.29 -4.17 -0.65
N ASP A 198 2.73 -4.63 0.51
CA ASP A 198 2.34 -5.92 1.06
C ASP A 198 1.94 -5.78 2.52
N SER A 199 0.64 -5.98 2.79
CA SER A 199 0.11 -6.04 4.14
C SER A 199 -0.24 -7.47 4.52
N GLU A 200 0.18 -7.89 5.71
CA GLU A 200 -0.19 -9.19 6.31
C GLU A 200 -1.69 -9.28 6.64
N ARG A 201 -2.39 -8.14 6.72
CA ARG A 201 -3.83 -8.07 7.01
C ARG A 201 -4.56 -7.57 5.79
N TYR A 202 -5.40 -8.42 5.19
CA TYR A 202 -6.21 -8.04 4.03
C TYR A 202 -7.00 -6.73 4.24
N THR A 203 -7.55 -6.51 5.43
CA THR A 203 -8.30 -5.28 5.75
C THR A 203 -7.45 -4.00 5.78
N ARG A 204 -6.13 -4.11 5.72
CA ARG A 204 -5.14 -3.01 5.67
C ARG A 204 -4.36 -2.97 4.36
N ALA A 205 -4.65 -3.87 3.43
CA ALA A 205 -4.10 -3.81 2.07
C ALA A 205 -4.70 -2.61 1.30
N ILE A 206 -4.19 -2.32 0.11
CA ILE A 206 -4.56 -1.08 -0.60
C ILE A 206 -5.99 -1.13 -1.13
N ARG A 207 -6.68 0.01 -1.18
CA ARG A 207 -7.96 0.17 -1.87
C ARG A 207 -7.74 0.74 -3.26
N ILE A 208 -8.78 0.62 -4.09
CA ILE A 208 -8.74 1.19 -5.44
C ILE A 208 -8.64 2.71 -5.45
N VAL A 209 -9.31 3.41 -4.53
CA VAL A 209 -9.29 4.88 -4.43
C VAL A 209 -7.88 5.42 -4.19
N ASP A 210 -7.08 4.70 -3.41
CA ASP A 210 -5.71 5.09 -3.06
C ASP A 210 -4.75 5.05 -4.26
N ILE A 211 -5.04 4.25 -5.31
CA ILE A 211 -4.10 3.97 -6.41
C ILE A 211 -4.65 4.14 -7.83
N ALA A 212 -5.94 4.34 -8.03
CA ALA A 212 -6.52 4.35 -9.38
C ALA A 212 -5.81 5.34 -10.31
N ALA A 213 -5.58 6.57 -9.85
CA ALA A 213 -4.92 7.60 -10.65
C ALA A 213 -3.46 7.25 -10.95
N SER A 214 -2.72 6.76 -9.94
CA SER A 214 -1.30 6.42 -10.07
C SER A 214 -1.07 5.17 -10.91
N VAL A 215 -2.01 4.21 -10.94
CA VAL A 215 -1.97 3.04 -11.84
C VAL A 215 -1.94 3.50 -13.30
N LEU A 216 -2.87 4.37 -13.71
CA LEU A 216 -2.88 4.88 -15.08
C LEU A 216 -1.61 5.69 -15.39
N ILE A 217 -1.21 6.56 -14.46
CA ILE A 217 0.01 7.38 -14.59
C ILE A 217 1.25 6.50 -14.80
N LEU A 218 1.42 5.44 -14.01
CA LEU A 218 2.55 4.54 -14.14
C LEU A 218 2.53 3.77 -15.47
N ARG A 219 1.35 3.26 -15.89
CA ARG A 219 1.19 2.57 -17.18
C ARG A 219 1.53 3.47 -18.36
N GLU A 220 1.06 4.72 -18.34
CA GLU A 220 1.35 5.71 -19.37
C GLU A 220 2.79 6.23 -19.34
N ALA A 221 3.51 6.09 -18.22
CA ALA A 221 4.95 6.31 -18.11
C ALA A 221 5.79 5.10 -18.58
N GLY A 222 5.16 3.97 -18.92
CA GLY A 222 5.81 2.75 -19.40
C GLY A 222 6.07 1.67 -18.35
N GLY A 223 5.58 1.84 -17.12
CA GLY A 223 5.62 0.83 -16.07
C GLY A 223 4.39 -0.07 -16.03
N GLU A 224 4.30 -0.91 -15.00
CA GLU A 224 3.12 -1.76 -14.75
C GLU A 224 2.91 -2.02 -13.26
N VAL A 225 1.67 -2.35 -12.89
CA VAL A 225 1.28 -2.77 -11.55
C VAL A 225 0.82 -4.22 -11.60
N TYR A 226 1.42 -5.07 -10.77
CA TYR A 226 1.07 -6.48 -10.66
C TYR A 226 0.50 -6.78 -9.28
N GLY A 227 -0.51 -7.64 -9.21
CA GLY A 227 -0.82 -8.33 -7.96
C GLY A 227 0.35 -9.22 -7.55
N LEU A 228 0.40 -9.59 -6.26
CA LEU A 228 1.43 -10.54 -5.78
C LEU A 228 1.21 -11.97 -6.29
N ASP A 229 0.08 -12.24 -6.94
CA ASP A 229 -0.16 -13.45 -7.75
C ASP A 229 0.55 -13.43 -9.12
N GLY A 230 1.17 -12.30 -9.46
CA GLY A 230 1.93 -12.04 -10.67
C GLY A 230 1.13 -11.67 -11.91
N ASN A 231 -0.19 -11.53 -11.79
CA ASN A 231 -1.03 -11.01 -12.85
C ASN A 231 -1.04 -9.47 -12.83
N PRO A 232 -1.22 -8.79 -13.98
CA PRO A 232 -1.49 -7.37 -13.99
C PRO A 232 -2.69 -7.04 -13.09
N LEU A 233 -2.53 -6.03 -12.23
CA LEU A 233 -3.55 -5.66 -11.27
C LEU A 233 -4.75 -5.02 -11.98
N ASP A 234 -5.94 -5.59 -11.78
CA ASP A 234 -7.20 -5.05 -12.28
C ASP A 234 -8.29 -5.11 -11.20
N MET A 235 -8.30 -4.11 -10.32
CA MET A 235 -9.30 -3.99 -9.26
C MET A 235 -10.61 -3.45 -9.84
N PRO A 236 -11.77 -4.04 -9.51
CA PRO A 236 -13.05 -3.45 -9.85
C PRO A 236 -13.31 -2.19 -9.00
N PHE A 237 -14.23 -1.34 -9.45
CA PHE A 237 -14.70 -0.15 -8.74
C PHE A 237 -15.58 -0.53 -7.55
N ASP A 238 -14.94 -1.14 -6.56
CA ASP A 238 -15.54 -1.74 -5.37
C ASP A 238 -14.68 -1.39 -4.15
N LEU A 239 -15.27 -0.68 -3.19
CA LEU A 239 -14.61 -0.23 -1.97
C LEU A 239 -14.39 -1.33 -0.93
N ASP A 240 -14.89 -2.55 -1.15
CA ASP A 240 -14.63 -3.70 -0.28
C ASP A 240 -13.43 -4.52 -0.75
N ARG A 241 -12.99 -4.31 -2.00
CA ARG A 241 -11.80 -4.99 -2.54
C ARG A 241 -10.53 -4.35 -2.04
N ARG A 242 -9.58 -5.21 -1.67
CA ARG A 242 -8.23 -4.82 -1.26
C ARG A 242 -7.24 -5.64 -2.04
N SER A 243 -6.04 -5.11 -2.25
CA SER A 243 -4.96 -5.86 -2.90
C SER A 243 -3.60 -5.52 -2.32
N ASN A 244 -2.72 -6.51 -2.32
CA ASN A 244 -1.28 -6.28 -2.24
C ASN A 244 -0.74 -6.25 -3.65
N PHE A 245 0.28 -5.44 -3.90
CA PHE A 245 0.78 -5.24 -5.25
C PHE A 245 2.26 -4.89 -5.28
N LEU A 246 2.82 -5.04 -6.48
CA LEU A 246 4.14 -4.56 -6.83
C LEU A 246 4.03 -3.71 -8.11
N ALA A 247 4.27 -2.42 -7.96
CA ALA A 247 4.39 -1.48 -9.07
C ALA A 247 5.86 -1.40 -9.49
N VAL A 248 6.17 -1.47 -10.78
CA VAL A 248 7.54 -1.50 -11.29
C VAL A 248 7.74 -0.65 -12.52
N GLY A 249 8.92 -0.04 -12.63
CA GLY A 249 9.38 0.60 -13.86
C GLY A 249 9.94 -0.39 -14.90
N ASP A 250 10.52 -1.50 -14.45
CA ASP A 250 11.09 -2.55 -15.29
C ASP A 250 10.63 -3.93 -14.80
N ARG A 251 10.19 -4.80 -15.72
CA ARG A 251 9.76 -6.17 -15.41
C ARG A 251 10.83 -6.99 -14.67
N LYS A 252 12.11 -6.69 -14.87
CA LYS A 252 13.20 -7.36 -14.13
C LYS A 252 13.12 -7.12 -12.61
N VAL A 253 12.57 -5.97 -12.18
CA VAL A 253 12.36 -5.67 -10.76
C VAL A 253 11.27 -6.57 -10.20
N PHE A 254 10.18 -6.75 -10.95
CA PHE A 254 9.13 -7.70 -10.57
C PHE A 254 9.72 -9.10 -10.41
N ASP A 255 10.47 -9.56 -11.41
CA ASP A 255 11.15 -10.84 -11.34
C ASP A 255 12.12 -10.90 -10.15
N PHE A 256 12.90 -9.87 -9.84
CA PHE A 256 13.82 -9.86 -8.69
C PHE A 256 13.08 -9.96 -7.35
N VAL A 257 11.98 -9.23 -7.19
CA VAL A 257 11.16 -9.25 -5.97
C VAL A 257 10.44 -10.59 -5.85
N MET A 258 9.91 -11.14 -6.95
CA MET A 258 9.14 -12.40 -6.94
C MET A 258 9.99 -13.67 -7.04
N ARG A 259 11.23 -13.61 -7.57
CA ARG A 259 12.24 -14.70 -7.51
C ARG A 259 12.68 -15.03 -6.07
N SER A 260 12.04 -14.39 -5.10
CA SER A 260 12.19 -14.61 -3.67
C SER A 260 11.14 -15.56 -3.11
N ASP A 261 10.34 -16.21 -3.95
CA ASP A 261 9.70 -17.45 -3.57
C ASP A 261 10.72 -18.31 -2.83
N VAL A 262 10.43 -18.63 -1.57
CA VAL A 262 10.94 -19.82 -0.91
C VAL A 262 12.45 -19.70 -0.62
N LEU A 263 12.79 -19.18 0.58
CA LEU A 263 13.78 -19.93 1.38
C LEU A 263 13.42 -21.40 1.16
N PRO A 264 14.35 -22.27 0.73
CA PRO A 264 14.06 -23.68 0.78
C PRO A 264 13.35 -23.94 2.10
N GLN A 265 12.27 -24.72 2.08
CA GLN A 265 11.89 -25.47 3.26
C GLN A 265 13.05 -26.43 3.64
N GLU A 266 14.26 -25.93 3.86
CA GLU A 266 14.98 -26.36 5.04
C GLU A 266 14.13 -25.82 6.18
N GLY A 267 13.17 -26.65 6.63
CA GLY A 267 12.11 -26.24 7.54
C GLY A 267 12.72 -25.44 8.69
N LEU A 268 12.16 -24.24 8.92
CA LEU A 268 12.54 -23.31 10.01
C LEU A 268 13.01 -24.09 11.23
N ARG A 269 14.19 -23.75 11.74
CA ARG A 269 14.79 -24.39 12.90
C ARG A 269 14.25 -23.72 14.15
N TYR A 270 13.36 -24.38 14.86
CA TYR A 270 12.80 -23.86 16.10
C TYR A 270 13.63 -24.34 17.29
N GLY A 271 13.93 -23.44 18.21
CA GLY A 271 14.37 -23.78 19.56
C GLY A 271 13.17 -23.77 20.48
N VAL A 272 12.96 -24.83 21.26
CA VAL A 272 11.95 -24.85 22.33
C VAL A 272 12.66 -24.84 23.67
N TYR A 273 12.52 -23.73 24.40
CA TYR A 273 13.00 -23.57 25.76
C TYR A 273 11.81 -23.62 26.71
N THR A 274 11.93 -24.37 27.79
CA THR A 274 10.90 -24.43 28.82
C THR A 274 11.55 -24.43 30.17
N ASN A 275 11.08 -23.57 31.08
CA ASN A 275 11.55 -23.63 32.45
C ASN A 275 11.00 -24.89 33.12
N ALA A 276 11.86 -25.89 33.29
CA ALA A 276 11.60 -27.18 33.93
C ALA A 276 11.00 -27.09 35.36
N SER A 277 11.05 -25.92 36.00
CA SER A 277 10.46 -25.68 37.32
C SER A 277 8.99 -25.27 37.28
N VAL A 278 8.43 -24.99 36.10
CA VAL A 278 7.03 -24.57 35.93
C VAL A 278 6.11 -25.79 35.98
N PRO A 279 4.98 -25.75 36.73
CA PRO A 279 3.99 -26.83 36.72
C PRO A 279 3.48 -27.12 35.31
N ASN A 280 3.36 -28.41 34.96
CA ASN A 280 2.92 -28.89 33.65
C ASN A 280 3.83 -28.48 32.46
N ALA A 281 5.06 -28.01 32.71
CA ALA A 281 6.04 -27.66 31.68
C ALA A 281 6.11 -28.72 30.56
N VAL A 282 6.25 -30.00 30.93
CA VAL A 282 6.32 -31.13 29.98
C VAL A 282 5.09 -31.23 29.07
N GLU A 283 3.90 -30.94 29.58
CA GLU A 283 2.67 -31.00 28.80
C GLU A 283 2.61 -29.89 27.76
N TYR A 284 2.94 -28.65 28.16
CA TYR A 284 2.97 -27.51 27.26
C TYR A 284 4.07 -27.64 26.20
N THR A 285 5.25 -28.14 26.58
CA THR A 285 6.32 -28.43 25.62
C THR A 285 5.87 -29.46 24.59
N ARG A 286 5.13 -30.50 24.97
CA ARG A 286 4.56 -31.46 24.00
C ARG A 286 3.57 -30.80 23.04
N GLN A 287 2.67 -29.96 23.53
CA GLN A 287 1.71 -29.26 22.67
C GLN A 287 2.41 -28.38 21.63
N VAL A 288 3.47 -27.69 22.03
CA VAL A 288 4.29 -26.89 21.11
C VAL A 288 5.04 -27.78 20.11
N LEU A 289 5.65 -28.88 20.54
CA LEU A 289 6.31 -29.82 19.63
C LEU A 289 5.34 -30.46 18.63
N ASP A 290 4.13 -30.81 19.07
CA ASP A 290 3.08 -31.35 18.20
C ASP A 290 2.60 -30.31 17.17
N ALA A 291 2.50 -29.04 17.56
CA ALA A 291 2.18 -27.95 16.65
C ALA A 291 3.30 -27.66 15.63
N LEU A 292 4.56 -27.94 15.99
CA LEU A 292 5.74 -27.77 15.15
C LEU A 292 6.09 -29.03 14.32
N LYS A 293 5.21 -30.04 14.31
CA LYS A 293 5.44 -31.30 13.59
C LYS A 293 5.65 -31.06 12.09
N GLY A 294 6.82 -31.44 11.59
CA GLY A 294 7.23 -31.23 10.20
C GLY A 294 8.33 -30.17 10.02
N HIS A 295 8.71 -29.48 11.09
CA HIS A 295 9.83 -28.53 11.13
C HIS A 295 11.08 -29.11 11.81
N GLN A 296 12.24 -28.47 11.63
CA GLN A 296 13.44 -28.80 12.38
C GLN A 296 13.33 -28.20 13.77
N VAL A 297 13.51 -29.00 14.82
CA VAL A 297 13.33 -28.53 16.20
C VAL A 297 14.48 -28.99 17.09
N SER A 298 15.04 -28.05 17.86
CA SER A 298 15.98 -28.27 18.96
C SER A 298 15.28 -27.98 20.29
N VAL A 299 15.49 -28.81 21.30
CA VAL A 299 14.88 -28.66 22.62
C VAL A 299 15.95 -28.40 23.66
N ASP A 300 15.67 -27.49 24.60
CA ASP A 300 16.63 -27.17 25.67
C ASP A 300 16.92 -28.38 26.56
N GLU A 301 18.18 -28.53 26.94
CA GLU A 301 18.66 -29.67 27.71
C GLU A 301 17.86 -29.88 29.02
N ALA A 302 17.43 -28.80 29.68
CA ALA A 302 16.73 -28.89 30.96
C ALA A 302 15.38 -29.61 30.83
N ILE A 303 14.60 -29.29 29.78
CA ILE A 303 13.29 -29.91 29.56
C ILE A 303 13.40 -31.21 28.73
N ALA A 304 14.36 -31.29 27.80
CA ALA A 304 14.61 -32.49 26.99
C ALA A 304 14.90 -33.72 27.88
N ARG A 305 15.66 -33.53 28.98
CA ARG A 305 15.93 -34.57 29.97
C ARG A 305 14.66 -35.11 30.63
N GLN A 306 13.68 -34.26 30.91
CA GLN A 306 12.39 -34.69 31.48
C GLN A 306 11.50 -35.37 30.44
N MET A 307 11.62 -34.99 29.17
CA MET A 307 10.84 -35.55 28.07
C MET A 307 11.43 -36.84 27.49
N GLY A 308 12.67 -37.17 27.82
CA GLY A 308 13.39 -38.32 27.25
C GLY A 308 13.80 -38.11 25.79
N LEU A 309 14.03 -36.86 25.38
CA LEU A 309 14.43 -36.47 24.03
C LEU A 309 15.89 -35.96 24.02
N PRO A 310 16.55 -35.92 22.85
CA PRO A 310 17.83 -35.24 22.70
C PRO A 310 17.69 -33.74 23.04
N GLY A 311 18.63 -33.21 23.82
CA GLY A 311 18.65 -31.81 24.23
C GLY A 311 19.91 -31.08 23.76
N VAL A 312 19.80 -29.77 23.58
CA VAL A 312 20.91 -28.87 23.22
C VAL A 312 20.96 -27.74 24.26
N PRO A 313 22.13 -27.39 24.82
CA PRO A 313 22.24 -26.22 25.69
C PRO A 313 21.74 -24.96 24.97
N LEU A 314 21.00 -24.10 25.65
CA LEU A 314 20.41 -22.89 25.05
C LEU A 314 21.43 -22.04 24.27
N GLN A 315 22.65 -21.88 24.79
CA GLN A 315 23.70 -21.11 24.12
C GLN A 315 24.27 -21.76 22.85
N ASP A 316 24.05 -23.07 22.67
CA ASP A 316 24.57 -23.87 21.56
C ASP A 316 23.48 -24.21 20.54
N MET A 317 22.27 -23.67 20.70
CA MET A 317 21.16 -23.88 19.76
C MET A 317 21.36 -23.09 18.46
N ASP A 318 21.52 -23.80 17.36
CA ASP A 318 21.48 -23.24 16.00
C ASP A 318 20.04 -23.23 15.48
N VAL A 319 19.30 -22.19 15.85
CA VAL A 319 17.85 -22.05 15.60
C VAL A 319 17.50 -20.64 15.12
N ASP A 320 16.47 -20.54 14.29
CA ASP A 320 16.00 -19.29 13.70
C ASP A 320 15.00 -18.57 14.63
N LEU A 321 14.23 -19.33 15.43
CA LEU A 321 13.24 -18.79 16.37
C LEU A 321 13.21 -19.61 17.67
N VAL A 322 13.23 -18.94 18.83
CA VAL A 322 13.09 -19.59 20.15
C VAL A 322 11.69 -19.38 20.71
N VAL A 323 10.97 -20.47 20.97
CA VAL A 323 9.69 -20.49 21.67
C VAL A 323 9.95 -20.77 23.15
N VAL A 324 9.57 -19.83 24.02
CA VAL A 324 9.71 -19.93 25.47
C VAL A 324 8.37 -20.30 26.10
N ILE A 325 8.37 -21.37 26.89
CA ILE A 325 7.21 -21.94 27.59
C ILE A 325 7.40 -21.82 29.10
#